data_AF-A0A3B8YHL9-F1
#
_entry.id   AF-A0A3B8YHL9-F1
#
_cell.length_a   1.000
_cell.length_b   1.000
_cell.length_c   1.000
_cell.angle_alpha   90.00
_cell.angle_beta   90.00
_cell.angle_gamma   90.00
#
_symmetry.space_group_name_H-M   'P 1'
#
loop_
_entity.id
_entity.type
_entity.pdbx_description
1 polymer ?
#
loop_
_entity_poly.entity_id
_entity_poly.type
_entity_poly.pdbx_seq_one_letter_code
_entity_poly.pdbx_strand_id
1 'polypeptide(L)'
;MRKNIQYFYKLCLVLIVIGLINIWCICWPISAQPINDNARNKQVINSIKLETEKLLQPIPKQQQNCLKKQKYCKMGNSIFPFYRATNYLFWSDFFQDSRLNKFGNAKTKTWLSGDLHVDNFGTFDNDEGEVIFDLNDFDESVIADYQYDLWRLATSIILASNENNLLDQSQQAEVIDNLSESYLDTLASYTGNDDEKKIYFTNSNTNKHLKKLLKKAQEKTRQDLLNKWTKIDQNNQRKFDLSSEKLALPCAIKEQIKYQILVYSQPIAKKLDYQNNFFQVKDIARRLNAGLGSLGTPRYSVLIEGKTDQLDDDLILDIKRQSKPI
;
A
#
# COMPACT_ATOMS: atom_id res chain seq x y z
N MET A 1 53.55 18.59 -25.23
CA MET A 1 53.34 19.47 -24.06
C MET A 1 52.08 20.35 -24.13
N ARG A 2 51.82 21.12 -25.20
CA ARG A 2 50.63 22.02 -25.27
C ARG A 2 49.25 21.33 -25.15
N LYS A 3 49.06 20.12 -25.69
CA LYS A 3 47.78 19.38 -25.56
C LYS A 3 47.46 18.95 -24.12
N ASN A 4 48.46 18.50 -23.36
CA ASN A 4 48.26 18.02 -21.97
C ASN A 4 47.88 19.17 -21.01
N ILE A 5 48.40 20.37 -21.25
CA ILE A 5 48.03 21.57 -20.48
C ILE A 5 46.54 21.90 -20.70
N GLN A 6 46.04 21.79 -21.93
CA GLN A 6 44.65 22.09 -22.25
C GLN A 6 43.66 21.08 -21.62
N TYR A 7 44.04 19.81 -21.50
CA TYR A 7 43.26 18.80 -20.77
C TYR A 7 43.24 19.06 -19.26
N PHE A 8 44.36 19.47 -18.69
CA PHE A 8 44.46 19.80 -17.27
C PHE A 8 43.56 20.99 -16.90
N TYR A 9 43.55 22.04 -17.72
CA TYR A 9 42.65 23.19 -17.52
C TYR A 9 41.16 22.81 -17.63
N LYS A 10 40.79 21.95 -18.60
CA LYS A 10 39.40 21.46 -18.71
C LYS A 10 39.00 20.60 -17.49
N LEU A 11 39.89 19.75 -17.00
CA LEU A 11 39.63 18.92 -15.83
C LEU A 11 39.48 19.76 -14.55
N CYS A 12 40.36 20.75 -14.34
CA CYS A 12 40.24 21.70 -13.23
C CYS A 12 38.94 22.53 -13.33
N LEU A 13 38.53 22.94 -14.54
CA LEU A 13 37.28 23.67 -14.73
C LEU A 13 36.07 22.80 -14.37
N VAL A 14 36.05 21.53 -14.78
CA VAL A 14 34.99 20.57 -14.42
C VAL A 14 34.95 20.35 -12.91
N LEU A 15 36.10 20.18 -12.25
CA LEU A 15 36.17 20.01 -10.79
C LEU A 15 35.72 21.26 -10.04
N ILE A 16 36.03 22.46 -10.54
CA ILE A 16 35.55 23.73 -9.97
C ILE A 16 34.04 23.88 -10.16
N VAL A 17 33.50 23.52 -11.34
CA VAL A 17 32.05 23.55 -11.57
C VAL A 17 31.33 22.54 -10.67
N ILE A 18 31.84 21.31 -10.53
CA ILE A 18 31.29 20.30 -9.61
C ILE A 18 31.38 20.79 -8.15
N GLY A 19 32.51 21.39 -7.75
CA GLY A 19 32.69 21.97 -6.42
C GLY A 19 31.73 23.12 -6.15
N LEU A 20 31.51 24.01 -7.11
CA LEU A 20 30.57 25.13 -6.99
C LEU A 20 29.12 24.67 -6.96
N ILE A 21 28.75 23.64 -7.75
CA ILE A 21 27.41 23.03 -7.71
C ILE A 21 27.16 22.39 -6.33
N ASN A 22 28.13 21.63 -5.80
CA ASN A 22 28.00 21.02 -4.48
C ASN A 22 27.92 22.07 -3.35
N ILE A 23 28.69 23.16 -3.43
CA ILE A 23 28.63 24.26 -2.46
C ILE A 23 27.28 25.01 -2.55
N TRP A 24 26.72 25.18 -3.75
CA TRP A 24 25.39 25.80 -3.93
C TRP A 24 24.25 24.90 -3.44
N CYS A 25 24.38 23.57 -3.53
CA CYS A 25 23.39 22.63 -3.02
C CYS A 25 23.35 22.57 -1.47
N ILE A 26 24.45 22.91 -0.78
CA ILE A 26 24.54 22.88 0.69
C ILE A 26 23.85 24.10 1.35
N CYS A 27 23.55 25.18 0.61
CA CYS A 27 23.07 26.44 1.19
C CYS A 27 21.60 26.82 0.93
N TRP A 28 20.79 25.95 0.32
CA TRP A 28 19.33 26.15 0.34
C TRP A 28 18.72 25.38 1.50
N PRO A 29 17.77 25.96 2.26
CA PRO A 29 16.91 25.16 3.13
C PRO A 29 16.02 24.29 2.22
N ILE A 30 16.56 23.17 1.76
CA ILE A 30 15.83 22.16 0.98
C ILE A 30 14.81 21.44 1.88
N SER A 31 15.01 21.50 3.20
CA SER A 31 14.00 21.10 4.17
C SER A 31 12.82 22.06 4.11
N ALA A 32 11.68 21.59 3.61
CA ALA A 32 10.40 22.23 3.85
C ALA A 32 10.31 22.53 5.36
N GLN A 33 10.20 23.81 5.71
CA GLN A 33 10.08 24.21 7.11
C GLN A 33 8.78 23.59 7.66
N PRO A 34 8.78 23.09 8.91
CA PRO A 34 7.55 22.58 9.52
C PRO A 34 6.48 23.67 9.49
N ILE A 35 5.27 23.33 9.03
CA ILE A 35 4.12 24.25 9.09
C ILE A 35 3.70 24.36 10.56
N ASN A 36 4.29 25.30 11.29
CA ASN A 36 3.92 25.60 12.66
C ASN A 36 2.87 26.74 12.67
N ASP A 37 1.62 26.36 12.48
CA ASP A 37 0.49 27.28 12.45
C ASP A 37 -0.68 26.71 13.26
N ASN A 38 -1.14 27.45 14.27
CA ASN A 38 -2.33 27.07 15.05
C ASN A 38 -3.59 26.96 14.17
N ALA A 39 -3.66 27.68 13.06
CA ALA A 39 -4.71 27.51 12.07
C ALA A 39 -4.60 26.14 11.36
N ARG A 40 -3.38 25.68 11.08
CA ARG A 40 -3.13 24.35 10.49
C ARG A 40 -3.58 23.23 11.41
N ASN A 41 -3.29 23.29 12.71
CA ASN A 41 -3.75 22.29 13.67
C ASN A 41 -5.28 22.15 13.66
N LYS A 42 -6.01 23.28 13.62
CA LYS A 42 -7.47 23.28 13.51
C LYS A 42 -7.93 22.68 12.17
N GLN A 43 -7.28 23.02 11.07
CA GLN A 43 -7.58 22.47 9.75
C GLN A 43 -7.42 20.95 9.70
N VAL A 44 -6.31 20.41 10.23
CA VAL A 44 -6.04 18.98 10.31
C VAL A 44 -7.13 18.26 11.11
N ILE A 45 -7.43 18.75 12.32
CA ILE A 45 -8.46 18.16 13.18
C ILE A 45 -9.84 18.18 12.51
N ASN A 46 -10.19 19.30 11.84
CA ASN A 46 -11.48 19.42 11.15
C ASN A 46 -11.56 18.47 9.95
N SER A 47 -10.48 18.31 9.19
CA SER A 47 -10.41 17.39 8.05
C SER A 47 -10.58 15.93 8.52
N ILE A 48 -9.90 15.55 9.60
CA ILE A 48 -10.05 14.22 10.23
C ILE A 48 -11.48 13.96 10.67
N LYS A 49 -12.13 14.94 11.30
CA LYS A 49 -13.54 14.81 11.72
C LYS A 49 -14.46 14.62 10.52
N LEU A 50 -14.31 15.48 9.51
CA LEU A 50 -15.13 15.45 8.30
C LEU A 50 -15.00 14.13 7.55
N GLU A 51 -13.78 13.67 7.29
CA GLU A 51 -13.56 12.41 6.58
C GLU A 51 -14.03 11.20 7.37
N THR A 52 -13.84 11.20 8.69
CA THR A 52 -14.37 10.13 9.54
C THR A 52 -15.91 10.11 9.51
N GLU A 53 -16.56 11.27 9.50
CA GLU A 53 -18.02 11.38 9.45
C GLU A 53 -18.59 10.91 8.11
N LYS A 54 -17.95 11.29 6.99
CA LYS A 54 -18.29 10.77 5.65
C LYS A 54 -18.15 9.25 5.58
N LEU A 55 -17.02 8.72 6.05
CA LEU A 55 -16.74 7.28 6.03
C LEU A 55 -17.80 6.48 6.79
N LEU A 56 -18.19 6.98 7.96
CA LEU A 56 -19.11 6.34 8.90
C LEU A 56 -20.60 6.64 8.61
N GLN A 57 -20.92 7.54 7.67
CA GLN A 57 -22.30 7.92 7.33
C GLN A 57 -23.21 6.70 7.12
N PRO A 58 -22.79 5.61 6.44
CA PRO A 58 -23.67 4.46 6.20
C PRO A 58 -23.78 3.49 7.39
N ILE A 59 -23.07 3.75 8.49
CA ILE A 59 -23.07 2.91 9.69
C ILE A 59 -24.13 3.40 10.69
N PRO A 60 -24.89 2.51 11.35
CA PRO A 60 -25.87 2.90 12.38
C PRO A 60 -25.25 3.79 13.47
N LYS A 61 -25.97 4.85 13.87
CA LYS A 61 -25.46 5.88 14.79
C LYS A 61 -24.87 5.33 16.09
N GLN A 62 -25.49 4.28 16.64
CA GLN A 62 -25.03 3.59 17.85
C GLN A 62 -23.61 3.01 17.70
N GLN A 63 -23.22 2.54 16.51
CA GLN A 63 -21.90 1.96 16.24
C GLN A 63 -20.85 3.04 15.86
N GLN A 64 -21.28 4.20 15.35
CA GLN A 64 -20.37 5.25 14.87
C GLN A 64 -19.41 5.74 15.97
N ASN A 65 -19.90 5.97 17.19
CA ASN A 65 -19.08 6.52 18.27
C ASN A 65 -17.95 5.56 18.69
N CYS A 66 -18.24 4.26 18.76
CA CYS A 66 -17.24 3.24 19.07
C CYS A 66 -16.17 3.17 17.98
N LEU A 67 -16.57 3.10 16.70
CA LEU A 67 -15.64 3.06 15.57
C LEU A 67 -14.81 4.34 15.46
N LYS A 68 -15.41 5.51 15.69
CA LYS A 68 -14.72 6.80 15.73
C LYS A 68 -13.63 6.80 16.81
N LYS A 69 -13.96 6.35 18.03
CA LYS A 69 -12.99 6.22 19.12
C LYS A 69 -11.86 5.27 18.76
N GLN A 70 -12.18 4.07 18.24
CA GLN A 70 -11.18 3.10 17.81
C GLN A 70 -10.26 3.65 16.72
N LYS A 71 -10.82 4.31 15.70
CA LYS A 71 -10.05 4.93 14.62
C LYS A 71 -9.07 5.95 15.16
N TYR A 72 -9.54 6.84 16.05
CA TYR A 72 -8.68 7.86 16.65
C TYR A 72 -7.63 7.29 17.59
N CYS A 73 -7.95 6.24 18.36
CA CYS A 73 -6.96 5.54 19.17
C CYS A 73 -5.87 4.90 18.31
N LYS A 74 -6.23 4.18 17.23
CA LYS A 74 -5.24 3.56 16.34
C LYS A 74 -4.39 4.60 15.61
N MET A 75 -5.00 5.67 15.12
CA MET A 75 -4.33 6.76 14.43
C MET A 75 -3.42 7.57 15.37
N GLY A 76 -3.83 7.74 16.63
CA GLY A 76 -3.06 8.45 17.65
C GLY A 76 -2.01 7.58 18.37
N ASN A 77 -1.80 6.34 17.93
CA ASN A 77 -0.82 5.44 18.54
C ASN A 77 0.63 5.93 18.35
N SER A 78 0.94 6.46 17.17
CA SER A 78 2.26 6.99 16.80
C SER A 78 2.16 7.78 15.48
N ILE A 79 3.26 8.45 15.09
CA ILE A 79 3.29 9.33 13.92
C ILE A 79 3.08 8.56 12.60
N PHE A 80 3.64 7.35 12.48
CA PHE A 80 3.52 6.56 11.26
C PHE A 80 2.09 6.05 10.99
N PRO A 81 1.35 5.44 11.95
CA PRO A 81 -0.08 5.21 11.83
C PRO A 81 -0.89 6.47 11.51
N PHE A 82 -0.57 7.61 12.14
CA PHE A 82 -1.22 8.87 11.79
C PHE A 82 -1.06 9.20 10.30
N TYR A 83 0.19 9.16 9.81
CA TYR A 83 0.55 9.46 8.43
C TYR A 83 -0.19 8.58 7.40
N ARG A 84 -0.29 7.28 7.70
CA ARG A 84 -1.01 6.31 6.86
C ARG A 84 -2.53 6.50 6.90
N ALA A 85 -3.10 6.78 8.07
CA ALA A 85 -4.54 6.95 8.21
C ALA A 85 -5.08 8.24 7.59
N THR A 86 -4.19 9.17 7.22
CA THR A 86 -4.52 10.53 6.80
C THR A 86 -3.91 10.89 5.43
N ASN A 87 -3.85 9.94 4.51
CA ASN A 87 -3.34 10.15 3.14
C ASN A 87 -3.91 11.41 2.45
N TYR A 88 -5.20 11.69 2.65
CA TYR A 88 -5.84 12.90 2.11
C TYR A 88 -5.23 14.22 2.59
N LEU A 89 -4.63 14.26 3.79
CA LEU A 89 -3.89 15.43 4.25
C LEU A 89 -2.60 15.62 3.47
N PHE A 90 -1.89 14.53 3.18
CA PHE A 90 -0.69 14.57 2.34
C PHE A 90 -1.03 15.11 0.94
N TRP A 91 -2.07 14.57 0.30
CA TRP A 91 -2.53 15.08 -0.99
C TRP A 91 -2.94 16.55 -0.91
N SER A 92 -3.74 16.93 0.09
CA SER A 92 -4.16 18.33 0.29
C SER A 92 -2.98 19.28 0.53
N ASP A 93 -1.87 18.82 1.11
CA ASP A 93 -0.71 19.66 1.40
C ASP A 93 0.21 19.78 0.19
N PHE A 94 0.34 18.71 -0.61
CA PHE A 94 1.32 18.65 -1.70
C PHE A 94 0.72 18.81 -3.11
N PHE A 95 -0.60 18.84 -3.30
CA PHE A 95 -1.19 18.91 -4.65
C PHE A 95 -0.76 20.14 -5.49
N GLN A 96 -0.34 21.23 -4.83
CA GLN A 96 0.16 22.46 -5.47
C GLN A 96 1.60 22.80 -5.07
N ASP A 97 2.35 21.83 -4.54
CA ASP A 97 3.72 22.09 -4.10
C ASP A 97 4.61 22.49 -5.29
N SER A 98 5.23 23.67 -5.21
CA SER A 98 6.03 24.22 -6.30
C SER A 98 7.26 23.38 -6.63
N ARG A 99 7.73 22.54 -5.69
CA ARG A 99 8.87 21.63 -5.90
C ARG A 99 8.57 20.59 -6.99
N LEU A 100 7.29 20.25 -7.21
CA LEU A 100 6.87 19.35 -8.28
C LEU A 100 7.33 19.86 -9.66
N ASN A 101 7.33 21.18 -9.86
CA ASN A 101 7.71 21.79 -11.13
C ASN A 101 9.21 21.67 -11.43
N LYS A 102 10.05 21.38 -10.41
CA LYS A 102 11.50 21.26 -10.60
C LYS A 102 11.86 19.96 -11.33
N PHE A 103 11.14 18.88 -11.06
CA PHE A 103 11.45 17.54 -11.58
C PHE A 103 10.25 16.83 -12.24
N GLY A 104 9.14 17.55 -12.42
CA GLY A 104 7.89 17.04 -12.98
C GLY A 104 7.37 17.92 -14.11
N ASN A 105 6.67 17.29 -15.04
CA ASN A 105 5.96 17.93 -16.15
C ASN A 105 4.82 17.01 -16.63
N ALA A 106 4.17 17.34 -17.76
CA ALA A 106 3.06 16.53 -18.27
C ALA A 106 3.45 15.08 -18.63
N LYS A 107 4.73 14.82 -18.96
CA LYS A 107 5.23 13.49 -19.38
C LYS A 107 5.69 12.61 -18.23
N THR A 108 5.82 13.16 -17.02
CA THR A 108 6.22 12.41 -15.80
C THR A 108 5.01 11.92 -15.00
N LYS A 109 3.80 12.16 -15.52
CA LYS A 109 2.56 11.64 -14.92
C LYS A 109 2.38 10.17 -15.29
N THR A 110 2.17 9.34 -14.28
CA THR A 110 2.02 7.89 -14.40
C THR A 110 1.00 7.38 -13.39
N TRP A 111 0.62 6.10 -13.49
CA TRP A 111 -0.15 5.43 -12.45
C TRP A 111 0.66 5.33 -11.16
N LEU A 112 0.07 5.82 -10.08
CA LEU A 112 0.61 5.74 -8.73
C LEU A 112 -0.22 4.76 -7.90
N SER A 113 0.39 4.19 -6.87
CA SER A 113 -0.36 3.54 -5.78
C SER A 113 -1.25 4.57 -5.09
N GLY A 114 -0.76 5.80 -4.89
CA GLY A 114 -1.50 6.93 -4.36
C GLY A 114 -1.61 6.98 -2.83
N ASP A 115 -1.30 5.89 -2.14
CA ASP A 115 -1.09 5.84 -0.69
C ASP A 115 0.23 5.11 -0.34
N LEU A 116 1.24 5.20 -1.20
CA LEU A 116 2.45 4.37 -1.07
C LEU A 116 3.20 4.61 0.25
N HIS A 117 3.37 3.54 1.04
CA HIS A 117 4.16 3.53 2.26
C HIS A 117 4.80 2.15 2.53
N VAL A 118 5.78 2.05 3.43
CA VAL A 118 6.50 0.77 3.70
C VAL A 118 5.59 -0.42 4.05
N ASP A 119 4.44 -0.18 4.67
CA ASP A 119 3.46 -1.23 5.01
C ASP A 119 2.60 -1.72 3.82
N ASN A 120 2.75 -1.13 2.63
CA ASN A 120 2.11 -1.63 1.41
C ASN A 120 2.93 -2.74 0.75
N PHE A 121 4.17 -2.95 1.20
CA PHE A 121 5.00 -4.03 0.71
C PHE A 121 4.74 -5.30 1.52
N GLY A 122 4.60 -6.43 0.84
CA GLY A 122 4.28 -7.69 1.48
C GLY A 122 4.65 -8.89 0.62
N THR A 123 4.22 -10.06 1.07
CA THR A 123 4.41 -11.31 0.34
C THR A 123 3.07 -11.85 -0.16
N PHE A 124 3.01 -12.28 -1.42
CA PHE A 124 1.80 -12.73 -2.09
C PHE A 124 2.09 -13.95 -2.95
N ASP A 125 1.08 -14.76 -3.23
CA ASP A 125 1.16 -15.76 -4.30
C ASP A 125 0.88 -15.05 -5.64
N ASN A 126 1.74 -15.24 -6.63
CA ASN A 126 1.43 -14.87 -8.01
C ASN A 126 0.49 -15.90 -8.66
N ASP A 127 0.12 -15.67 -9.93
CA ASP A 127 -0.75 -16.56 -10.70
C ASP A 127 -0.10 -17.91 -11.05
N GLU A 128 1.22 -18.01 -10.95
CA GLU A 128 2.00 -19.25 -11.08
C GLU A 128 2.10 -20.04 -9.76
N GLY A 129 1.60 -19.51 -8.65
CA GLY A 129 1.67 -20.13 -7.32
C GLY A 129 3.03 -19.97 -6.63
N GLU A 130 3.88 -19.05 -7.10
CA GLU A 130 5.12 -18.66 -6.45
C GLU A 130 4.86 -17.53 -5.43
N VAL A 131 5.49 -17.63 -4.26
CA VAL A 131 5.49 -16.55 -3.27
C VAL A 131 6.47 -15.45 -3.70
N ILE A 132 5.93 -14.27 -3.97
CA ILE A 132 6.64 -13.07 -4.41
C ILE A 132 6.59 -11.98 -3.35
N PHE A 133 7.50 -11.02 -3.43
CA PHE A 133 7.46 -9.76 -2.68
C PHE A 133 6.97 -8.66 -3.62
N ASP A 134 5.91 -7.96 -3.23
CA ASP A 134 5.26 -6.97 -4.09
C ASP A 134 4.53 -5.89 -3.29
N LEU A 135 3.95 -4.93 -4.00
CA LEU A 135 3.04 -3.90 -3.52
C LEU A 135 1.60 -4.41 -3.40
N ASN A 136 0.85 -3.82 -2.47
CA ASN A 136 -0.59 -4.02 -2.31
C ASN A 136 -1.34 -2.69 -2.19
N ASP A 137 -2.67 -2.80 -2.05
CA ASP A 137 -3.58 -1.70 -1.69
C ASP A 137 -3.57 -0.54 -2.70
N PHE A 138 -4.14 -0.82 -3.88
CA PHE A 138 -4.30 0.14 -4.98
C PHE A 138 -5.62 0.93 -4.91
N ASP A 139 -6.22 1.01 -3.71
CA ASP A 139 -7.52 1.64 -3.50
C ASP A 139 -7.45 3.17 -3.71
N GLU A 140 -6.27 3.78 -3.61
CA GLU A 140 -6.04 5.22 -3.84
C GLU A 140 -5.32 5.50 -5.17
N SER A 141 -5.28 4.53 -6.09
CA SER A 141 -4.51 4.68 -7.32
C SER A 141 -5.04 5.76 -8.25
N VAL A 142 -4.11 6.58 -8.75
CA VAL A 142 -4.40 7.78 -9.53
C VAL A 142 -3.29 8.06 -10.54
N ILE A 143 -3.61 8.75 -11.63
CA ILE A 143 -2.60 9.27 -12.56
C ILE A 143 -2.14 10.65 -12.05
N ALA A 144 -0.92 10.71 -11.53
CA ALA A 144 -0.28 11.93 -11.06
C ALA A 144 1.24 11.85 -11.27
N ASP A 145 1.96 12.89 -10.86
CA ASP A 145 3.41 12.91 -10.99
C ASP A 145 4.06 11.89 -10.03
N TYR A 146 5.01 11.08 -10.54
CA TYR A 146 5.72 10.04 -9.78
C TYR A 146 6.30 10.51 -8.43
N GLN A 147 6.62 11.81 -8.32
CA GLN A 147 7.16 12.41 -7.11
C GLN A 147 6.27 12.20 -5.88
N TYR A 148 4.94 12.12 -6.03
CA TYR A 148 4.04 11.93 -4.88
C TYR A 148 4.29 10.61 -4.15
N ASP A 149 4.33 9.49 -4.89
CA ASP A 149 4.58 8.17 -4.31
C ASP A 149 6.00 8.07 -3.75
N LEU A 150 7.01 8.65 -4.43
CA LEU A 150 8.38 8.68 -3.92
C LEU A 150 8.51 9.48 -2.63
N TRP A 151 7.95 10.68 -2.57
CA TRP A 151 7.97 11.50 -1.36
C TRP A 151 7.21 10.83 -0.22
N ARG A 152 6.09 10.17 -0.54
CA ARG A 152 5.27 9.46 0.43
C ARG A 152 6.02 8.27 1.01
N LEU A 153 6.61 7.44 0.15
CA LEU A 153 7.43 6.29 0.53
C LEU A 153 8.65 6.72 1.35
N ALA A 154 9.42 7.70 0.89
CA ALA A 154 10.58 8.24 1.60
C ALA A 154 10.22 8.70 3.02
N THR A 155 9.14 9.51 3.13
CA THR A 155 8.63 9.97 4.43
C THR A 155 8.25 8.78 5.31
N SER A 156 7.57 7.78 4.75
CA SER A 156 7.13 6.59 5.47
C SER A 156 8.30 5.75 6.02
N ILE A 157 9.41 5.65 5.29
CA ILE A 157 10.64 4.96 5.73
C ILE A 157 11.22 5.66 6.96
N ILE A 158 11.35 6.99 6.92
CA ILE A 158 11.86 7.78 8.05
C ILE A 158 10.96 7.61 9.28
N LEU A 159 9.64 7.71 9.09
CA LEU A 159 8.69 7.59 10.19
C LEU A 159 8.70 6.18 10.81
N ALA A 160 8.71 5.13 9.98
CA ALA A 160 8.77 3.75 10.46
C ALA A 160 10.10 3.44 11.16
N SER A 161 11.21 3.97 10.63
CA SER A 161 12.53 3.85 11.26
C SER A 161 12.56 4.51 12.65
N ASN A 162 12.07 5.74 12.75
CA ASN A 162 12.01 6.47 14.02
C ASN A 162 11.13 5.78 15.06
N GLU A 163 9.96 5.29 14.65
CA GLU A 163 9.05 4.56 15.55
C GLU A 163 9.70 3.31 16.14
N ASN A 164 10.54 2.62 15.36
CA ASN A 164 11.18 1.38 15.75
C ASN A 164 12.65 1.55 16.22
N ASN A 165 13.13 2.80 16.33
CA ASN A 165 14.52 3.15 16.66
C ASN A 165 15.55 2.38 15.81
N LEU A 166 15.31 2.26 14.50
CA LEU A 166 16.11 1.41 13.61
C LEU A 166 17.32 2.11 13.01
N LEU A 167 17.19 3.39 12.64
CA LEU A 167 18.21 4.14 11.93
C LEU A 167 18.42 5.51 12.59
N ASP A 168 19.69 5.90 12.75
CA ASP A 168 20.05 7.28 13.10
C ASP A 168 19.86 8.24 11.90
N GLN A 169 20.09 9.54 12.11
CA GLN A 169 19.89 10.56 11.08
C GLN A 169 20.81 10.38 9.86
N SER A 170 22.03 9.90 10.05
CA SER A 170 22.97 9.67 8.96
C SER A 170 22.53 8.47 8.11
N GLN A 171 22.14 7.38 8.77
CA GLN A 171 21.61 6.19 8.12
C GLN A 171 20.28 6.46 7.41
N GLN A 172 19.45 7.33 7.98
CA GLN A 172 18.22 7.81 7.34
C GLN A 172 18.51 8.52 6.02
N ALA A 173 19.48 9.44 6.00
CA ALA A 173 19.89 10.11 4.76
C ALA A 173 20.40 9.09 3.72
N GLU A 174 21.28 8.18 4.13
CA GLU A 174 21.82 7.13 3.26
C GLU A 174 20.72 6.24 2.66
N VAL A 175 19.70 5.87 3.43
CA VAL A 175 18.59 5.06 2.92
C VAL A 175 17.73 5.84 1.91
N ILE A 176 17.52 7.14 2.11
CA ILE A 176 16.76 7.97 1.15
C ILE A 176 17.56 8.22 -0.14
N ASP A 177 18.88 8.38 -0.04
CA ASP A 177 19.76 8.48 -1.20
C ASP A 177 19.72 7.15 -1.99
N ASN A 178 19.91 6.02 -1.30
CA ASN A 178 19.81 4.69 -1.91
C ASN A 178 18.44 4.41 -2.56
N LEU A 179 17.34 4.86 -1.94
CA LEU A 179 15.99 4.76 -2.54
C LEU A 179 15.93 5.52 -3.87
N SER A 180 16.44 6.75 -3.88
CA SER A 180 16.39 7.63 -5.04
C SER A 180 17.27 7.11 -6.18
N GLU A 181 18.50 6.69 -5.87
CA GLU A 181 19.43 6.07 -6.81
C GLU A 181 18.85 4.78 -7.39
N SER A 182 18.38 3.87 -6.53
CA SER A 182 17.80 2.59 -6.97
C SER A 182 16.58 2.79 -7.87
N TYR A 183 15.74 3.80 -7.58
CA TYR A 183 14.59 4.12 -8.43
C TYR A 183 15.02 4.60 -9.82
N LEU A 184 16.00 5.51 -9.88
CA LEU A 184 16.52 6.03 -11.15
C LEU A 184 17.26 4.96 -11.96
N ASP A 185 18.09 4.14 -11.31
CA ASP A 185 18.80 3.04 -11.94
C ASP A 185 17.83 2.00 -12.51
N THR A 186 16.75 1.71 -11.77
CA THR A 186 15.69 0.82 -12.24
C THR A 186 14.99 1.39 -13.48
N LEU A 187 14.61 2.66 -13.47
CA LEU A 187 14.00 3.31 -14.64
C LEU A 187 14.96 3.34 -15.85
N ALA A 188 16.24 3.63 -15.61
CA ALA A 188 17.26 3.60 -16.66
C ALA A 188 17.40 2.19 -17.25
N SER A 189 17.33 1.15 -16.42
CA SER A 189 17.40 -0.24 -16.85
C SER A 189 16.26 -0.65 -17.78
N TYR A 190 15.09 -0.01 -17.70
CA TYR A 190 13.94 -0.27 -18.58
C TYR A 190 13.99 0.48 -19.91
N THR A 191 14.95 1.40 -20.08
CA THR A 191 15.01 2.19 -21.30
C THR A 191 15.37 1.31 -22.50
N GLY A 192 14.44 1.21 -23.46
CA GLY A 192 14.64 0.46 -24.70
C GLY A 192 14.32 -1.05 -24.60
N ASN A 193 13.69 -1.49 -23.52
CA ASN A 193 13.16 -2.85 -23.37
C ASN A 193 11.76 -2.83 -22.72
N ASP A 194 11.22 -4.02 -22.43
CA ASP A 194 9.90 -4.24 -21.80
C ASP A 194 10.04 -4.94 -20.43
N ASP A 195 11.20 -4.80 -19.78
CA ASP A 195 11.49 -5.55 -18.55
C ASP A 195 10.67 -5.04 -17.36
N GLU A 196 10.12 -3.83 -17.43
CA GLU A 196 9.16 -3.30 -16.46
C GLU A 196 7.89 -4.16 -16.32
N LYS A 197 7.58 -4.98 -17.34
CA LYS A 197 6.41 -5.88 -17.35
C LYS A 197 6.70 -7.26 -16.77
N LYS A 198 7.97 -7.55 -16.46
CA LYS A 198 8.44 -8.91 -16.13
C LYS A 198 9.00 -9.03 -14.72
N ILE A 199 9.03 -7.94 -13.96
CA ILE A 199 9.70 -7.92 -12.66
C ILE A 199 8.70 -8.18 -11.54
N TYR A 200 8.92 -9.30 -10.88
CA TYR A 200 8.41 -9.62 -9.56
C TYR A 200 9.56 -10.20 -8.74
N PHE A 201 9.52 -9.99 -7.42
CA PHE A 201 10.63 -10.31 -6.54
C PHE A 201 10.45 -11.68 -5.89
N THR A 202 11.24 -12.65 -6.34
CA THR A 202 11.19 -14.06 -5.92
C THR A 202 12.36 -14.44 -5.04
N ASN A 203 12.39 -15.70 -4.59
CA ASN A 203 13.57 -16.26 -3.90
C ASN A 203 14.84 -16.28 -4.78
N SER A 204 14.70 -16.27 -6.11
CA SER A 204 15.84 -16.38 -7.02
C SER A 204 16.55 -15.03 -7.20
N ASN A 205 15.79 -13.94 -7.33
CA ASN A 205 16.27 -12.62 -7.75
C ASN A 205 16.30 -11.54 -6.65
N THR A 206 16.12 -11.91 -5.38
CA THR A 206 16.16 -10.97 -4.24
C THR A 206 17.42 -11.11 -3.37
N ASN A 207 17.64 -10.16 -2.46
CA ASN A 207 18.73 -10.24 -1.48
C ASN A 207 18.43 -11.24 -0.33
N LYS A 208 19.43 -11.55 0.49
CA LYS A 208 19.32 -12.52 1.59
C LYS A 208 18.17 -12.26 2.58
N HIS A 209 17.80 -11.00 2.82
CA HIS A 209 16.77 -10.62 3.77
C HIS A 209 15.38 -10.92 3.22
N LEU A 210 15.13 -10.52 1.97
CA LEU A 210 13.87 -10.83 1.28
C LEU A 210 13.73 -12.33 1.03
N LYS A 211 14.80 -13.05 0.64
CA LYS A 211 14.75 -14.53 0.54
C LYS A 211 14.31 -15.18 1.85
N LYS A 212 14.78 -14.69 3.00
CA LYS A 212 14.36 -15.21 4.31
C LYS A 212 12.88 -14.91 4.59
N LEU A 213 12.41 -13.72 4.24
CA LEU A 213 11.00 -13.34 4.37
C LEU A 213 10.10 -14.23 3.49
N LEU A 214 10.46 -14.40 2.22
CA LEU A 214 9.72 -15.22 1.26
C LEU A 214 9.66 -16.69 1.67
N LYS A 215 10.78 -17.29 2.08
CA LYS A 215 10.80 -18.67 2.62
C LYS A 215 9.87 -18.86 3.81
N LYS A 216 9.82 -17.89 4.72
CA LYS A 216 8.90 -17.93 5.86
C LYS A 216 7.44 -17.79 5.44
N ALA A 217 7.16 -17.01 4.40
CA ALA A 217 5.82 -16.90 3.85
C ALA A 217 5.38 -18.20 3.16
N GLN A 218 6.28 -18.92 2.48
CA GLN A 218 6.02 -20.23 1.87
C GLN A 218 5.60 -21.31 2.87
N GLU A 219 5.96 -21.18 4.15
CA GLU A 219 5.51 -22.10 5.21
C GLU A 219 4.02 -21.92 5.57
N LYS A 220 3.37 -20.85 5.12
CA LYS A 220 1.95 -20.58 5.38
C LYS A 220 1.10 -21.19 4.29
N THR A 221 0.22 -22.11 4.67
CA THR A 221 -0.64 -22.82 3.72
C THR A 221 -2.03 -22.20 3.63
N ARG A 222 -2.74 -22.53 2.53
CA ARG A 222 -4.17 -22.22 2.39
C ARG A 222 -4.98 -22.80 3.55
N GLN A 223 -4.66 -24.03 3.97
CA GLN A 223 -5.31 -24.71 5.08
C GLN A 223 -5.13 -23.96 6.40
N ASP A 224 -3.93 -23.43 6.68
CA ASP A 224 -3.68 -22.59 7.86
C ASP A 224 -4.55 -21.34 7.87
N LEU A 225 -4.68 -20.68 6.70
CA LEU A 225 -5.55 -19.53 6.55
C LEU A 225 -7.01 -19.92 6.81
N LEU A 226 -7.50 -21.00 6.20
CA LEU A 226 -8.87 -21.46 6.38
C LEU A 226 -9.16 -21.82 7.83
N ASN A 227 -8.30 -22.60 8.50
CA ASN A 227 -8.47 -23.00 9.89
C ASN A 227 -8.46 -21.80 10.86
N LYS A 228 -7.76 -20.72 10.51
CA LYS A 228 -7.75 -19.47 11.28
C LYS A 228 -9.06 -18.70 11.23
N TRP A 229 -9.78 -18.75 10.11
CA TRP A 229 -10.95 -17.91 9.85
C TRP A 229 -12.27 -18.67 9.84
N THR A 230 -12.24 -19.99 9.69
CA THR A 230 -13.39 -20.85 9.45
C THR A 230 -13.34 -22.09 10.33
N LYS A 231 -14.47 -22.79 10.41
CA LYS A 231 -14.61 -24.10 11.02
C LYS A 231 -15.48 -24.99 10.13
N ILE A 232 -15.33 -26.30 10.29
CA ILE A 232 -16.23 -27.28 9.68
C ILE A 232 -17.37 -27.53 10.67
N ASP A 233 -18.60 -27.41 10.21
CA ASP A 233 -19.78 -27.69 11.03
C ASP A 233 -20.14 -29.19 11.04
N GLN A 234 -21.17 -29.53 11.83
CA GLN A 234 -21.66 -30.91 11.98
C GLN A 234 -22.19 -31.55 10.68
N ASN A 235 -22.45 -30.74 9.64
CA ASN A 235 -22.92 -31.21 8.33
C ASN A 235 -21.76 -31.31 7.31
N ASN A 236 -20.51 -31.28 7.78
CA ASN A 236 -19.31 -31.27 6.95
C ASN A 236 -19.26 -30.07 5.97
N GLN A 237 -19.75 -28.90 6.40
CA GLN A 237 -19.65 -27.65 5.64
C GLN A 237 -18.67 -26.69 6.29
N ARG A 238 -17.77 -26.11 5.50
CA ARG A 238 -16.88 -25.03 5.99
C ARG A 238 -17.65 -23.71 6.07
N LYS A 239 -17.57 -23.03 7.22
CA LYS A 239 -18.23 -21.75 7.52
C LYS A 239 -17.33 -20.84 8.34
N PHE A 240 -17.56 -19.53 8.28
CA PHE A 240 -16.78 -18.60 9.08
C PHE A 240 -16.94 -18.85 10.58
N ASP A 241 -15.83 -18.74 11.33
CA ASP A 241 -15.90 -18.85 12.78
C ASP A 241 -16.23 -17.50 13.43
N LEU A 242 -17.51 -17.31 13.72
CA LEU A 242 -18.04 -16.10 14.36
C LEU A 242 -17.68 -15.98 15.85
N SER A 243 -16.96 -16.95 16.42
CA SER A 243 -16.33 -16.79 17.75
C SER A 243 -15.19 -15.76 17.72
N SER A 244 -14.63 -15.50 16.53
CA SER A 244 -13.58 -14.52 16.32
C SER A 244 -14.10 -13.09 16.52
N GLU A 245 -13.42 -12.30 17.36
CA GLU A 245 -13.68 -10.87 17.52
C GLU A 245 -13.48 -10.03 16.23
N LYS A 246 -12.92 -10.65 15.19
CA LYS A 246 -12.65 -10.03 13.88
C LYS A 246 -13.78 -10.24 12.88
N LEU A 247 -14.75 -11.09 13.20
CA LEU A 247 -15.87 -11.44 12.34
C LEU A 247 -17.19 -11.17 13.04
N ALA A 248 -18.20 -10.80 12.27
CA ALA A 248 -19.58 -10.71 12.73
C ALA A 248 -20.52 -11.34 11.71
N LEU A 249 -21.75 -11.60 12.14
CA LEU A 249 -22.83 -11.99 11.25
C LEU A 249 -22.91 -11.03 10.06
N PRO A 250 -23.03 -11.56 8.83
CA PRO A 250 -23.29 -10.72 7.67
C PRO A 250 -24.63 -10.00 7.90
N CYS A 251 -24.67 -8.70 7.61
CA CYS A 251 -25.90 -7.92 7.73
C CYS A 251 -26.92 -8.29 6.62
N ALA A 252 -28.02 -7.53 6.51
CA ALA A 252 -29.13 -7.78 5.58
C ALA A 252 -28.75 -7.87 4.08
N ILE A 253 -27.50 -7.64 3.70
CA ILE A 253 -27.04 -7.66 2.30
C ILE A 253 -26.40 -8.99 1.87
N LYS A 254 -26.43 -10.03 2.71
CA LYS A 254 -25.81 -11.35 2.40
C LYS A 254 -26.21 -11.88 1.02
N GLU A 255 -27.51 -11.92 0.74
CA GLU A 255 -28.04 -12.42 -0.53
C GLU A 255 -27.67 -11.53 -1.71
N GLN A 256 -27.58 -10.21 -1.49
CA GLN A 256 -27.10 -9.27 -2.52
C GLN A 256 -25.64 -9.52 -2.84
N ILE A 257 -24.77 -9.68 -1.84
CA ILE A 257 -23.35 -10.02 -2.05
C ILE A 257 -23.23 -11.34 -2.82
N LYS A 258 -23.95 -12.38 -2.37
CA LYS A 258 -23.95 -13.70 -3.01
C LYS A 258 -24.35 -13.60 -4.49
N TYR A 259 -25.44 -12.90 -4.79
CA TYR A 259 -25.89 -12.67 -6.16
C TYR A 259 -24.84 -11.92 -6.99
N GLN A 260 -24.26 -10.84 -6.46
CA GLN A 260 -23.30 -10.02 -7.19
C GLN A 260 -21.98 -10.75 -7.47
N ILE A 261 -21.51 -11.63 -6.58
CA ILE A 261 -20.33 -12.48 -6.85
C ILE A 261 -20.61 -13.44 -7.99
N LEU A 262 -21.80 -14.06 -8.00
CA LEU A 262 -22.20 -14.93 -9.10
C LEU A 262 -22.27 -14.16 -10.41
N VAL A 263 -22.83 -12.94 -10.42
CA VAL A 263 -22.86 -12.09 -11.63
C VAL A 263 -21.45 -11.70 -12.09
N TYR A 264 -20.59 -11.25 -11.16
CA TYR A 264 -19.21 -10.84 -11.46
C TYR A 264 -18.35 -11.99 -11.98
N SER A 265 -18.58 -13.20 -11.50
CA SER A 265 -17.81 -14.38 -11.89
C SER A 265 -18.16 -14.94 -13.27
N GLN A 266 -19.39 -14.75 -13.78
CA GLN A 266 -19.82 -15.25 -15.09
C GLN A 266 -18.84 -14.92 -16.25
N PRO A 267 -18.41 -13.67 -16.46
CA PRO A 267 -17.44 -13.35 -17.50
C PRO A 267 -16.03 -13.90 -17.24
N ILE A 268 -15.67 -14.14 -15.97
CA ILE A 268 -14.35 -14.61 -15.55
C ILE A 268 -14.24 -16.12 -15.70
N ALA A 269 -15.22 -16.88 -15.19
CA ALA A 269 -15.27 -18.33 -15.26
C ALA A 269 -15.15 -18.84 -16.71
N LYS A 270 -15.81 -18.16 -17.66
CA LYS A 270 -15.70 -18.46 -19.09
C LYS A 270 -14.30 -18.27 -19.68
N LYS A 271 -13.49 -17.36 -19.10
CA LYS A 271 -12.15 -17.04 -19.58
C LYS A 271 -11.07 -17.88 -18.92
N LEU A 272 -11.26 -18.27 -17.66
CA LEU A 272 -10.24 -18.95 -16.85
C LEU A 272 -10.43 -20.47 -16.77
N ASP A 273 -11.44 -21.03 -17.47
CA ASP A 273 -11.75 -22.47 -17.51
C ASP A 273 -11.87 -23.12 -16.12
N TYR A 274 -12.45 -22.38 -15.18
CA TYR A 274 -12.73 -22.89 -13.83
C TYR A 274 -13.95 -23.80 -13.83
N GLN A 275 -13.97 -24.76 -12.89
CA GLN A 275 -15.16 -25.58 -12.66
C GLN A 275 -16.38 -24.69 -12.37
N ASN A 276 -17.56 -25.14 -12.79
CA ASN A 276 -18.81 -24.36 -12.65
C ASN A 276 -19.12 -23.95 -11.20
N ASN A 277 -18.65 -24.72 -10.23
CA ASN A 277 -18.83 -24.46 -8.80
C ASN A 277 -17.72 -23.61 -8.17
N PHE A 278 -16.62 -23.28 -8.86
CA PHE A 278 -15.47 -22.55 -8.28
C PHE A 278 -15.89 -21.23 -7.59
N PHE A 279 -16.84 -20.48 -8.16
CA PHE A 279 -17.33 -19.23 -7.58
C PHE A 279 -18.56 -19.41 -6.67
N GLN A 280 -18.92 -20.65 -6.33
CA GLN A 280 -20.02 -20.94 -5.43
C GLN A 280 -19.72 -20.38 -4.04
N VAL A 281 -20.54 -19.43 -3.60
CA VAL A 281 -20.45 -18.84 -2.27
C VAL A 281 -20.96 -19.83 -1.22
N LYS A 282 -20.07 -20.25 -0.32
CA LYS A 282 -20.34 -21.14 0.83
C LYS A 282 -20.84 -20.35 2.04
N ASP A 283 -20.16 -19.25 2.38
CA ASP A 283 -20.54 -18.41 3.51
C ASP A 283 -20.02 -16.97 3.38
N ILE A 284 -20.59 -16.05 4.16
CA ILE A 284 -20.20 -14.63 4.18
C ILE A 284 -20.16 -14.16 5.63
N ALA A 285 -19.10 -13.45 6.02
CA ALA A 285 -19.01 -12.78 7.31
C ALA A 285 -18.66 -11.29 7.13
N ARG A 286 -19.14 -10.44 8.03
CA ARG A 286 -18.68 -9.05 8.10
C ARG A 286 -17.29 -9.02 8.72
N ARG A 287 -16.35 -8.34 8.07
CA ARG A 287 -14.99 -8.13 8.59
C ARG A 287 -14.97 -6.93 9.52
N LEU A 288 -14.60 -7.13 10.78
CA LEU A 288 -14.52 -6.09 11.80
C LEU A 288 -13.09 -5.55 11.94
N ASN A 289 -12.98 -4.32 12.42
CA ASN A 289 -11.73 -3.71 12.90
C ASN A 289 -10.56 -3.68 11.89
N ALA A 290 -10.84 -3.84 10.59
CA ALA A 290 -9.86 -3.94 9.53
C ALA A 290 -9.54 -2.58 8.90
N GLY A 291 -8.26 -2.38 8.59
CA GLY A 291 -7.74 -1.12 8.06
C GLY A 291 -7.55 -0.05 9.13
N LEU A 292 -6.80 0.98 8.76
CA LEU A 292 -6.52 2.15 9.58
C LEU A 292 -7.23 3.38 8.98
N GLY A 293 -6.88 3.74 7.73
CA GLY A 293 -7.57 4.76 6.93
C GLY A 293 -9.02 4.40 6.63
N SER A 294 -9.29 3.12 6.33
CA SER A 294 -10.63 2.64 5.98
C SER A 294 -11.44 2.08 7.16
N LEU A 295 -11.03 2.29 8.41
CA LEU A 295 -11.74 1.72 9.56
C LEU A 295 -13.17 2.27 9.66
N GLY A 296 -14.16 1.40 9.46
CA GLY A 296 -15.57 1.77 9.40
C GLY A 296 -16.18 1.64 8.01
N THR A 297 -15.36 1.46 6.97
CA THR A 297 -15.81 1.06 5.64
C THR A 297 -16.40 -0.35 5.70
N PRO A 298 -17.58 -0.60 5.10
CA PRO A 298 -18.12 -1.95 4.95
C PRO A 298 -17.12 -2.87 4.26
N ARG A 299 -16.78 -3.97 4.92
CA ARG A 299 -15.87 -5.00 4.44
C ARG A 299 -16.42 -6.37 4.81
N TYR A 300 -16.33 -7.33 3.89
CA TYR A 300 -16.91 -8.66 4.02
C TYR A 300 -15.88 -9.70 3.59
N SER A 301 -15.76 -10.76 4.37
CA SER A 301 -15.05 -11.97 3.93
C SER A 301 -16.07 -12.92 3.32
N VAL A 302 -15.80 -13.42 2.13
CA VAL A 302 -16.67 -14.35 1.41
C VAL A 302 -15.91 -15.64 1.15
N LEU A 303 -16.45 -16.73 1.67
CA LEU A 303 -15.93 -18.07 1.46
C LEU A 303 -16.54 -18.64 0.19
N ILE A 304 -15.70 -19.03 -0.77
CA ILE A 304 -16.10 -19.69 -2.01
C ILE A 304 -15.42 -21.06 -2.13
N GLU A 305 -15.97 -21.91 -3.00
CA GLU A 305 -15.37 -23.19 -3.39
C GLU A 305 -13.93 -23.01 -3.92
N GLY A 306 -13.12 -24.04 -3.70
CA GLY A 306 -11.78 -24.13 -4.24
C GLY A 306 -11.73 -24.61 -5.70
N LYS A 307 -10.54 -25.05 -6.12
CA LYS A 307 -10.35 -25.69 -7.44
C LYS A 307 -10.97 -27.08 -7.49
N THR A 308 -11.18 -27.69 -6.34
CA THR A 308 -11.76 -29.02 -6.13
C THR A 308 -12.92 -28.93 -5.14
N ASP A 309 -13.64 -30.03 -4.97
CA ASP A 309 -14.71 -30.14 -3.95
C ASP A 309 -14.17 -30.38 -2.52
N GLN A 310 -12.85 -30.30 -2.31
CA GLN A 310 -12.25 -30.44 -0.99
C GLN A 310 -12.47 -29.16 -0.18
N LEU A 311 -12.54 -29.29 1.15
CA LEU A 311 -12.73 -28.12 2.01
C LEU A 311 -11.42 -27.35 2.27
N ASP A 312 -10.27 -27.93 1.95
CA ASP A 312 -8.96 -27.39 2.32
C ASP A 312 -8.33 -26.48 1.24
N ASP A 313 -8.92 -26.44 0.04
CA ASP A 313 -8.55 -25.52 -1.03
C ASP A 313 -9.58 -24.40 -1.26
N ASP A 314 -10.58 -24.28 -0.38
CA ASP A 314 -11.53 -23.17 -0.34
C ASP A 314 -10.82 -21.80 -0.34
N LEU A 315 -11.47 -20.80 -0.92
CA LEU A 315 -10.91 -19.46 -1.02
C LEU A 315 -11.70 -18.46 -0.18
N ILE A 316 -10.98 -17.56 0.50
CA ILE A 316 -11.59 -16.41 1.18
C ILE A 316 -11.33 -15.19 0.32
N LEU A 317 -12.39 -14.65 -0.28
CA LEU A 317 -12.37 -13.36 -0.95
C LEU A 317 -12.62 -12.25 0.07
N ASP A 318 -11.90 -11.14 -0.09
CA ASP A 318 -12.11 -9.95 0.72
C ASP A 318 -12.78 -8.87 -0.13
N ILE A 319 -14.01 -8.50 0.25
CA ILE A 319 -14.83 -7.52 -0.45
C ILE A 319 -14.88 -6.25 0.38
N LYS A 320 -14.30 -5.18 -0.13
CA LYS A 320 -14.25 -3.87 0.51
C LYS A 320 -15.05 -2.87 -0.32
N ARG A 321 -15.81 -1.99 0.34
CA ARG A 321 -16.42 -0.85 -0.36
C ARG A 321 -15.32 0.10 -0.81
N GLN A 322 -15.21 0.31 -2.11
CA GLN A 322 -14.32 1.30 -2.72
C GLN A 322 -15.02 2.66 -2.84
N SER A 323 -14.33 3.73 -2.47
CA SER A 323 -14.73 5.12 -2.79
C SER A 323 -13.94 5.61 -4.01
N LYS A 324 -14.31 6.79 -4.53
CA LYS A 324 -13.42 7.46 -5.47
C LYS A 324 -12.07 7.72 -4.76
N PRO A 325 -10.91 7.45 -5.40
CA PRO A 325 -9.62 7.89 -4.87
C PRO A 325 -9.64 9.38 -4.54
N ILE A 326 -8.90 9.75 -3.49
CA ILE A 326 -8.89 11.10 -2.90
C ILE A 326 -8.56 12.20 -3.91
#